data_AF-A0A958NIC6-F1
#
_entry.id   AF-A0A958NIC6-F1
#
_cell.length_a   1.000
_cell.length_b   1.000
_cell.length_c   1.000
_cell.angle_alpha   90.00
_cell.angle_beta   90.00
_cell.angle_gamma   90.00
#
_symmetry.space_group_name_H-M   'P 1'
#
loop_
_entity.id
_entity.type
_entity.pdbx_description
1 polymer ?
#
loop_
_entity_poly.entity_id
_entity_poly.type
_entity_poly.pdbx_seq_one_letter_code
_entity_poly.pdbx_strand_id
1 'polypeptide(L)'
;MADDLKRSGGFIPGIRPGTETSEYLDKIMSQITLPGSIFLALIAVFPAFIVKLMNVQQGWALFFGGTSLLIMVGVAIDTMQQVNSYLLNKHYDGLMKTGKNRKG
;
A
#
# COMPACT_ATOMS: atom_id res chain seq x y z
N MET A 1 9.72 -7.74 13.96
CA MET A 1 9.14 -6.40 14.25
C MET A 1 9.54 -5.85 15.60
N ALA A 2 9.16 -6.43 16.74
CA ALA A 2 9.57 -5.93 18.06
C ALA A 2 11.10 -5.98 18.27
N ASP A 3 11.76 -7.04 17.81
CA ASP A 3 13.23 -7.13 17.83
C ASP A 3 13.91 -6.18 16.83
N ASP A 4 13.30 -5.92 15.68
CA ASP A 4 13.80 -4.95 14.70
C ASP A 4 13.70 -3.51 15.23
N LEU A 5 12.61 -3.18 15.93
CA LEU A 5 12.41 -1.89 16.61
C LEU A 5 13.46 -1.70 17.71
N LYS A 6 13.68 -2.73 18.53
CA LYS A 6 14.69 -2.74 19.60
C LYS A 6 16.12 -2.62 19.05
N ARG A 7 16.42 -3.26 17.91
CA ARG A 7 17.72 -3.22 17.23
C ARG A 7 17.96 -1.93 16.42
N SER A 8 16.91 -1.23 16.01
CA SER A 8 16.95 0.10 15.37
C SER A 8 16.86 1.27 16.36
N GLY A 9 16.81 1.00 17.67
CA GLY A 9 16.73 2.02 18.72
C GLY A 9 15.35 2.67 18.88
N GLY A 10 14.33 2.18 18.17
CA GLY A 10 12.95 2.63 18.28
C GLY A 10 12.23 1.98 19.45
N PHE A 11 11.54 2.80 20.25
CA PHE A 11 10.64 2.32 21.30
C PHE A 11 9.28 2.98 21.16
N ILE A 12 8.22 2.26 21.53
CA ILE A 12 6.86 2.82 21.56
C ILE A 12 6.72 3.59 22.88
N PRO A 13 6.49 4.92 22.87
CA PRO A 13 6.32 5.70 24.08
C PRO A 13 5.16 5.16 24.92
N GLY A 14 5.42 4.88 26.20
CA GLY A 14 4.40 4.38 27.13
C GLY A 14 4.26 2.85 27.22
N ILE A 15 4.98 2.06 26.41
CA ILE A 15 4.97 0.59 26.47
C ILE A 15 6.39 0.08 26.70
N ARG A 16 6.55 -0.88 27.62
CA ARG A 16 7.88 -1.43 27.96
C ARG A 16 8.46 -2.18 26.75
N PRO A 17 9.72 -1.94 26.36
CA PRO A 17 10.35 -2.65 25.25
C PRO A 17 10.44 -4.15 25.54
N GLY A 18 10.05 -4.99 24.56
CA GLY A 18 10.08 -6.45 24.68
C GLY A 18 8.72 -7.09 24.40
N THR A 19 8.31 -8.04 25.23
CA THR A 19 7.07 -8.82 25.09
C THR A 19 5.82 -7.93 25.02
N GLU A 20 5.71 -6.93 25.89
CA GLU A 20 4.59 -5.96 25.91
C GLU A 20 4.46 -5.20 24.58
N THR A 21 5.60 -4.82 23.97
CA THR A 21 5.60 -4.16 22.65
C THR A 21 5.14 -5.12 21.55
N SER A 22 5.53 -6.40 21.63
CA SER A 22 5.11 -7.41 20.65
C SER A 22 3.61 -7.66 20.70
N GLU A 23 3.04 -7.87 21.89
CA GLU A 23 1.60 -8.09 22.07
C GLU A 23 0.77 -6.88 21.61
N TYR A 24 1.25 -5.67 21.89
CA TYR A 24 0.62 -4.45 21.41
C TYR A 24 0.60 -4.35 19.89
N LEU A 25 1.73 -4.63 19.23
CA LEU A 25 1.83 -4.63 17.78
C LEU A 25 0.95 -5.72 17.16
N ASP A 26 0.97 -6.92 17.71
CA ASP A 26 0.16 -8.05 17.23
C ASP A 26 -1.34 -7.74 17.33
N LYS A 27 -1.78 -7.10 18.41
CA LYS A 27 -3.17 -6.67 18.58
C LYS A 27 -3.58 -5.66 17.50
N ILE A 28 -2.75 -4.66 17.23
CA ILE A 28 -3.02 -3.66 16.19
C ILE A 28 -3.01 -4.29 14.81
N MET A 29 -2.01 -5.10 14.50
CA MET A 29 -1.93 -5.79 13.21
C MET A 29 -3.14 -6.68 13.00
N SER A 30 -3.56 -7.44 14.01
CA SER A 30 -4.79 -8.26 13.94
C SER A 30 -6.02 -7.41 13.62
N GLN A 31 -6.20 -6.26 14.29
CA GLN A 31 -7.33 -5.36 14.04
C GLN A 31 -7.34 -4.73 12.65
N ILE A 32 -6.18 -4.51 12.04
CA ILE A 32 -6.06 -3.96 10.69
C ILE A 32 -6.22 -5.07 9.64
N THR A 33 -5.59 -6.22 9.85
CA THR A 33 -5.58 -7.33 8.90
C THR A 33 -6.94 -8.02 8.79
N LEU A 34 -7.70 -8.12 9.89
CA LEU A 34 -8.99 -8.83 9.89
C LEU A 34 -10.01 -8.21 8.90
N PRO A 35 -10.35 -6.91 8.96
CA PRO A 35 -11.22 -6.29 7.96
C PRO A 35 -10.57 -6.24 6.56
N GLY A 36 -9.24 -6.06 6.47
CA GLY A 36 -8.52 -6.07 5.20
C GLY A 36 -8.61 -7.41 4.46
N SER A 37 -8.50 -8.52 5.18
CA SER A 37 -8.58 -9.87 4.62
C SER A 37 -9.98 -10.20 4.09
N ILE A 38 -11.03 -9.75 4.78
CA ILE A 38 -12.42 -9.89 4.33
C ILE A 38 -12.63 -9.10 3.03
N PHE A 39 -12.14 -7.86 2.99
CA PHE A 39 -12.24 -7.02 1.79
C PHE A 39 -11.51 -7.63 0.58
N LEU A 40 -10.28 -8.12 0.79
CA LEU A 40 -9.51 -8.80 -0.26
C LEU A 40 -10.19 -10.07 -0.75
N ALA A 41 -10.75 -10.88 0.16
CA ALA A 41 -11.48 -12.09 -0.19
C ALA A 41 -12.73 -11.77 -1.04
N LEU A 42 -13.46 -10.71 -0.70
CA LEU A 42 -14.61 -10.25 -1.48
C LEU A 42 -14.20 -9.82 -2.89
N ILE A 43 -13.16 -9.00 -3.03
CA ILE A 43 -12.65 -8.56 -4.34
C ILE A 43 -12.15 -9.74 -5.18
N ALA A 44 -11.49 -10.73 -4.58
CA ALA A 44 -10.99 -11.90 -5.31
C ALA A 44 -12.13 -12.75 -5.89
N VAL A 45 -13.25 -12.86 -5.18
CA VAL A 45 -14.41 -13.69 -5.57
C VAL A 45 -15.38 -12.93 -6.49
N PHE A 46 -15.38 -11.60 -6.44
CA PHE A 46 -16.27 -10.73 -7.21
C PHE A 46 -16.26 -10.98 -8.74
N PRO A 47 -15.11 -11.14 -9.42
CA PRO A 47 -15.08 -11.39 -10.87
C PRO A 47 -15.76 -12.71 -11.26
N ALA A 48 -15.59 -13.76 -10.44
CA ALA A 48 -16.19 -15.07 -10.70
C ALA A 48 -17.72 -15.03 -10.64
N PHE A 49 -18.28 -14.22 -9.73
CA PHE A 49 -19.73 -14.00 -9.65
C PHE A 49 -20.27 -13.23 -10.85
N ILE A 50 -19.59 -12.16 -11.29
CA ILE A 50 -20.02 -11.36 -12.45
C ILE A 50 -20.04 -12.21 -13.72
N VAL A 51 -18.98 -12.98 -13.97
CA VAL A 51 -18.89 -13.83 -15.18
C VAL A 51 -20.02 -14.87 -15.20
N LYS A 52 -20.37 -15.45 -14.05
CA LYS A 52 -21.40 -16.49 -13.93
C LYS A 52 -22.83 -15.93 -14.05
N LEU A 53 -23.11 -14.74 -13.51
CA LEU A 53 -24.45 -14.12 -13.51
C LEU A 53 -24.81 -13.45 -14.84
N MET A 54 -23.83 -12.86 -15.55
CA MET A 54 -24.10 -12.03 -16.72
C MET A 54 -23.86 -12.73 -18.08
N ASN A 55 -23.53 -14.02 -18.10
CA ASN A 55 -23.28 -14.82 -19.32
C ASN A 55 -22.43 -14.05 -20.36
N VAL A 56 -21.32 -13.51 -19.87
CA VAL A 56 -20.54 -12.45 -20.51
C VAL A 56 -19.91 -12.93 -21.82
N GLN A 57 -20.05 -12.14 -22.90
CA GLN A 57 -19.49 -12.43 -24.23
C GLN A 57 -17.96 -12.61 -24.20
N GLN A 58 -17.44 -13.54 -24.99
CA GLN A 58 -16.03 -13.98 -24.95
C GLN A 58 -15.00 -12.85 -25.09
N GLY A 59 -15.33 -11.75 -25.78
CA GLY A 59 -14.49 -10.56 -25.87
C GLY A 59 -14.37 -9.77 -24.56
N TRP A 60 -15.45 -9.69 -23.77
CA TRP A 60 -15.43 -9.09 -22.43
C TRP A 60 -14.66 -9.96 -21.43
N ALA A 61 -14.76 -11.29 -21.55
CA ALA A 61 -13.96 -12.23 -20.75
C ALA A 61 -12.46 -12.15 -21.05
N LEU A 62 -12.08 -11.80 -22.29
CA LEU A 62 -10.68 -11.58 -22.68
C LEU A 62 -10.14 -10.24 -22.16
N PHE A 63 -10.94 -9.17 -22.26
CA PHE A 63 -10.53 -7.81 -21.90
C PHE A 63 -10.58 -7.54 -20.39
N PHE A 64 -11.54 -8.12 -19.67
CA PHE A 64 -11.63 -8.13 -18.21
C PHE A 64 -11.14 -9.47 -17.62
N GLY A 65 -10.38 -10.25 -18.40
CA GLY A 65 -9.75 -11.47 -17.92
C GLY A 65 -8.78 -11.17 -16.78
N GLY A 66 -8.60 -12.12 -15.87
CA GLY A 66 -7.76 -11.92 -14.67
C GLY A 66 -6.37 -11.37 -15.00
N THR A 67 -5.76 -11.79 -16.11
CA THR A 67 -4.44 -11.33 -16.54
C THR A 67 -4.41 -9.86 -16.98
N SER A 68 -5.38 -9.40 -17.78
CA SER A 68 -5.43 -7.99 -18.22
C SER A 68 -5.75 -7.06 -17.05
N LEU A 69 -6.59 -7.49 -16.12
CA LEU A 69 -6.92 -6.73 -14.92
C LEU A 69 -5.71 -6.59 -13.98
N LEU A 70 -4.94 -7.67 -13.78
CA LEU A 70 -3.70 -7.65 -13.00
C LEU A 70 -2.66 -6.70 -13.62
N ILE A 71 -2.48 -6.75 -14.94
CA ILE A 71 -1.55 -5.84 -15.65
C ILE A 71 -2.02 -4.39 -15.51
N MET A 72 -3.31 -4.11 -15.71
CA MET A 72 -3.87 -2.75 -15.60
C MET A 72 -3.62 -2.15 -14.21
N VAL A 73 -3.94 -2.90 -13.14
CA VAL A 73 -3.75 -2.45 -11.77
C VAL A 73 -2.27 -2.24 -11.46
N GLY A 74 -1.40 -3.15 -11.90
CA GLY A 74 0.05 -3.02 -11.74
C GLY A 74 0.59 -1.74 -12.38
N VAL A 75 0.26 -1.50 -13.66
CA VAL A 75 0.68 -0.29 -14.38
C VAL A 75 0.12 0.98 -13.73
N ALA A 76 -1.13 0.96 -13.24
CA ALA A 76 -1.72 2.10 -12.55
C ALA A 76 -0.99 2.44 -11.25
N ILE A 77 -0.65 1.44 -10.43
CA ILE A 77 0.13 1.63 -9.20
C ILE A 77 1.53 2.15 -9.52
N ASP A 78 2.23 1.55 -10.49
CA ASP A 78 3.57 1.97 -10.92
C ASP A 78 3.56 3.42 -11.40
N THR A 79 2.55 3.80 -12.18
CA THR A 79 2.39 5.18 -12.65
C THR A 79 2.17 6.15 -11.49
N MET A 80 1.32 5.80 -10.52
CA MET A 80 1.09 6.63 -9.33
C MET A 80 2.37 6.81 -8.50
N GLN A 81 3.15 5.75 -8.32
CA GLN A 81 4.43 5.82 -7.61
C GLN A 81 5.46 6.69 -8.34
N GLN A 82 5.53 6.61 -9.68
CA GLN A 82 6.39 7.47 -10.50
C GLN A 82 5.98 8.94 -10.38
N VAL A 83 4.68 9.25 -10.46
CA VAL A 83 4.16 10.62 -10.29
C VAL A 83 4.51 11.16 -8.91
N ASN A 84 4.27 10.39 -7.84
CA ASN A 84 4.60 10.79 -6.48
C ASN A 84 6.11 11.01 -6.29
N SER A 85 6.95 10.15 -6.87
CA SER A 85 8.42 10.30 -6.82
C SER A 85 8.90 11.56 -7.55
N TYR A 86 8.29 11.90 -8.68
CA TYR A 86 8.57 13.14 -9.40
C TYR A 86 8.14 14.37 -8.60
N LEU A 87 6.95 14.35 -8.00
CA LEU A 87 6.44 15.43 -7.14
C LEU A 87 7.28 15.61 -5.88
N LEU A 88 7.71 14.53 -5.23
CA LEU A 88 8.59 14.58 -4.06
C LEU A 88 9.91 15.27 -4.39
N ASN A 89 10.56 14.86 -5.49
CA ASN A 89 11.79 15.51 -5.96
C ASN A 89 11.58 17.01 -6.27
N LYS A 90 10.44 17.38 -6.85
CA LYS A 90 10.10 18.79 -7.12
C LYS A 90 9.90 19.60 -5.83
N HIS A 91 9.29 19.01 -4.79
CA HIS A 91 9.15 19.65 -3.49
C HIS A 91 10.51 19.80 -2.77
N TYR A 92 11.44 18.87 -2.95
CA TYR A 92 12.84 19.03 -2.51
C TYR A 92 13.56 20.17 -3.26
N ASP A 93 13.37 20.26 -4.58
CA ASP A 93 14.01 21.29 -5.42
C ASP A 93 13.53 22.73 -5.10
N GLY A 94 12.26 22.88 -4.68
CA GLY A 94 11.68 24.14 -4.23
C GLY A 94 12.21 24.64 -2.88
N LEU A 95 12.52 23.73 -1.95
CA LEU A 95 13.13 24.06 -0.65
C LEU A 95 14.63 24.37 -0.80
N MET A 96 15.34 23.68 -1.70
CA MET A 96 16.76 23.93 -1.96
C MET A 96 17.02 25.25 -2.72
N LYS A 97 16.11 25.70 -3.59
CA LYS A 97 16.24 26.99 -4.32
C LYS A 97 16.00 28.23 -3.44
N THR A 98 15.16 28.13 -2.42
CA THR A 98 14.88 29.24 -1.48
C THR A 98 16.10 29.66 -0.65
N GLY A 99 17.11 28.79 -0.49
CA GLY A 99 18.30 29.07 0.32
C GLY A 99 19.48 29.75 -0.39
N LYS A 100 19.48 29.88 -1.73
CA LYS A 100 20.68 30.30 -2.48
C LYS A 100 20.72 31.78 -2.93
N ASN A 101 19.86 32.65 -2.39
CA ASN A 101 19.92 34.10 -2.62
C ASN A 101 20.21 34.90 -1.33
N ARG A 102 21.22 34.48 -0.56
CA ARG A 102 21.84 35.27 0.51
C ARG A 102 23.35 35.02 0.58
N LYS A 103 24.07 35.50 -0.44
CA LYS A 103 25.47 35.92 -0.38
C LYS A 103 25.48 37.24 -1.18
N GLY A 104 25.75 38.39 -0.57
CA GLY A 104 26.99 38.67 0.14
C GLY A 104 27.98 39.09 -0.92
#